data_AF-A0A445KNJ2-F1
#
_entry.id   AF-A0A445KNJ2-F1
#
_cell.length_a   1.000
_cell.length_b   1.000
_cell.length_c   1.000
_cell.angle_alpha   90.00
_cell.angle_beta   90.00
_cell.angle_gamma   90.00
#
_symmetry.space_group_name_H-M   'P 1'
#
loop_
_entity.id
_entity.type
_entity.pdbx_description
1 polymer ?
#
loop_
_entity_poly.entity_id
_entity_poly.type
_entity_poly.pdbx_seq_one_letter_code
_entity_poly.pdbx_strand_id
1 'polypeptide(L)'
;ICQVMLTLLTRLELGDVQYLQLHPQINITCTLNFHKSPPPLLAQKVSAIAVILKRSENKHGQYIFDIPTVANDMGVTAVELTNQLYDLKLMGEITYEMKDLAYCYRIIEVPTDLLSLSADNTRWLSEVENCKVRKMDAMFNAAYFALNLCDNMQGCGGANHTPCLQRKILDYFSGVDNADFCKKIGQSSPFLRADLKVFLQSNSHARFTPRAVARVMHGIASPAYPSTAWSKTHFWGRYTHIDFKEVMEAAKEELKNFVGKDTL
;
A
#
# COMPACT_ATOMS: atom_id res chain seq x y z
N ILE A 1 -3.23 -5.08 -0.13
CA ILE A 1 -3.79 -3.80 -0.65
C ILE A 1 -4.60 -3.09 0.43
N CYS A 2 -5.55 -3.75 1.11
CA CYS A 2 -6.43 -3.11 2.11
C CYS A 2 -5.73 -2.44 3.30
N GLN A 3 -4.60 -2.96 3.79
CA GLN A 3 -3.88 -2.36 4.94
C GLN A 3 -3.16 -1.05 4.58
N VAL A 4 -2.65 -0.92 3.34
CA VAL A 4 -1.98 0.31 2.88
C VAL A 4 -2.99 1.44 2.75
N MET A 5 -4.19 1.14 2.23
CA MET A 5 -5.26 2.13 2.13
C MET A 5 -5.69 2.65 3.50
N LEU A 6 -5.92 1.77 4.48
CA LEU A 6 -6.26 2.21 5.84
C LEU A 6 -5.17 3.09 6.45
N THR A 7 -3.90 2.70 6.28
CA THR A 7 -2.76 3.47 6.78
C THR A 7 -2.74 4.90 6.23
N LEU A 8 -3.03 5.07 4.93
CA LEU A 8 -3.12 6.38 4.30
C LEU A 8 -4.35 7.16 4.78
N LEU A 9 -5.51 6.52 4.90
CA LEU A 9 -6.72 7.18 5.41
C LEU A 9 -6.53 7.67 6.85
N THR A 10 -5.96 6.84 7.73
CA THR A 10 -5.65 7.23 9.11
C THR A 10 -4.65 8.38 9.18
N ARG A 11 -3.66 8.41 8.28
CA ARG A 11 -2.74 9.56 8.19
C ARG A 11 -3.47 10.84 7.79
N LEU A 12 -4.39 10.76 6.83
CA LEU A 12 -5.19 11.91 6.39
C LEU A 12 -6.19 12.38 7.47
N GLU A 13 -6.54 11.52 8.43
CA GLU A 13 -7.38 11.86 9.58
C GLU A 13 -6.60 12.45 10.76
N LEU A 14 -5.41 11.92 11.06
CA LEU A 14 -4.63 12.27 12.25
C LEU A 14 -3.45 13.23 11.97
N GLY A 15 -3.30 13.70 10.73
CA GLY A 15 -2.23 14.61 10.34
C GLY A 15 -2.43 16.03 10.89
N ASP A 16 -1.45 16.91 10.62
CA ASP A 16 -1.51 18.32 11.02
C ASP A 16 -2.76 19.03 10.45
N VAL A 17 -3.19 18.61 9.26
CA VAL A 17 -4.46 18.96 8.64
C VAL A 17 -5.35 17.72 8.61
N GLN A 18 -6.55 17.83 9.16
CA GLN A 18 -7.55 16.77 9.16
C GLN A 18 -8.38 16.84 7.87
N TYR A 19 -7.95 16.13 6.83
CA TYR A 19 -8.64 16.12 5.54
C TYR A 19 -9.92 15.29 5.57
N LEU A 20 -9.95 14.23 6.37
CA LEU A 20 -11.10 13.34 6.46
C LEU A 20 -11.33 12.86 7.90
N GLN A 21 -12.55 12.39 8.15
CA GLN A 21 -12.92 11.65 9.34
C GLN A 21 -13.27 10.22 8.92
N LEU A 22 -12.59 9.24 9.49
CA LEU A 22 -12.81 7.85 9.17
C LEU A 22 -14.02 7.31 9.95
N HIS A 23 -14.83 6.50 9.28
CA HIS A 23 -15.95 5.80 9.88
C HIS A 23 -15.69 4.28 9.92
N PRO A 24 -16.43 3.53 10.77
CA PRO A 24 -16.36 2.08 10.76
C PRO A 24 -16.57 1.51 9.36
N GLN A 25 -15.85 0.43 9.05
CA GLN A 25 -16.09 -0.28 7.80
C GLN A 25 -17.50 -0.86 7.82
N ILE A 26 -18.20 -0.69 6.70
CA ILE A 26 -19.52 -1.27 6.49
C ILE A 26 -19.58 -1.93 5.12
N ASN A 27 -20.51 -2.87 4.97
CA ASN A 27 -20.92 -3.34 3.66
C ASN A 27 -21.71 -2.22 2.99
N ILE A 28 -21.26 -1.75 1.82
CA ILE A 28 -21.83 -0.56 1.18
C ILE A 28 -22.91 -0.88 0.15
N THR A 29 -22.86 -2.06 -0.48
CA THR A 29 -23.85 -2.46 -1.47
C THR A 29 -25.03 -3.15 -0.79
N CYS A 30 -26.22 -2.60 -0.97
CA CYS A 30 -27.47 -3.15 -0.46
C CYS A 30 -28.31 -3.70 -1.62
N THR A 31 -28.75 -4.96 -1.51
CA THR A 31 -29.76 -5.56 -2.38
C THR A 31 -31.07 -5.68 -1.60
N LEU A 32 -32.09 -4.95 -2.02
CA LEU A 32 -33.37 -4.81 -1.31
C LEU A 32 -34.52 -5.41 -2.13
N ASN A 33 -35.40 -6.13 -1.43
CA ASN A 33 -36.63 -6.72 -1.97
C ASN A 33 -37.85 -6.23 -1.18
N PHE A 34 -38.93 -5.91 -1.88
CA PHE A 34 -40.21 -5.50 -1.27
C PHE A 34 -41.18 -6.68 -1.21
N HIS A 35 -42.00 -6.74 -0.16
CA HIS A 35 -42.95 -7.84 0.06
C HIS A 35 -44.40 -7.38 0.21
N LYS A 36 -44.69 -6.55 1.22
CA LYS A 36 -46.07 -6.18 1.59
C LYS A 36 -46.59 -5.03 0.74
N SER A 37 -45.95 -3.87 0.81
CA SER A 37 -46.36 -2.69 0.07
C SER A 37 -45.61 -2.57 -1.27
N PRO A 38 -46.30 -2.21 -2.36
CA PRO A 38 -45.64 -1.87 -3.62
C PRO A 38 -44.64 -0.70 -3.42
N PRO A 39 -43.45 -0.74 -4.06
CA PRO A 39 -42.40 0.24 -3.83
C PRO A 39 -42.84 1.71 -3.99
N PRO A 40 -43.61 2.09 -5.03
CA PRO A 40 -44.07 3.48 -5.18
C PRO A 40 -44.98 3.97 -4.04
N LEU A 41 -45.77 3.08 -3.45
CA LEU A 41 -46.65 3.42 -2.33
C LEU A 41 -45.85 3.58 -1.04
N LEU A 42 -44.85 2.73 -0.82
CA LEU A 42 -43.98 2.83 0.35
C LEU A 42 -43.09 4.09 0.28
N ALA A 43 -42.64 4.46 -0.93
CA ALA A 43 -41.88 5.69 -1.17
C ALA A 43 -42.62 6.98 -0.79
N GLN A 44 -43.96 7.00 -0.90
CA GLN A 44 -44.76 8.15 -0.47
C GLN A 44 -44.77 8.33 1.06
N LYS A 45 -44.56 7.24 1.80
CA LYS A 45 -44.58 7.24 3.27
C LYS A 45 -43.19 7.34 3.88
N VAL A 46 -42.18 6.78 3.21
CA VAL A 46 -40.82 6.66 3.73
C VAL A 46 -39.84 7.33 2.77
N SER A 47 -39.23 8.42 3.24
CA SER A 47 -38.28 9.22 2.44
C SER A 47 -37.09 8.40 1.95
N ALA A 48 -36.55 7.49 2.76
CA ALA A 48 -35.47 6.60 2.35
C ALA A 48 -35.82 5.78 1.11
N ILE A 49 -37.02 5.18 1.07
CA ILE A 49 -37.47 4.38 -0.07
C ILE A 49 -37.59 5.25 -1.32
N ALA A 50 -38.07 6.49 -1.21
CA ALA A 50 -38.14 7.39 -2.35
C ALA A 50 -36.76 7.71 -2.96
N VAL A 51 -35.73 7.89 -2.13
CA VAL A 51 -34.36 8.13 -2.60
C VAL A 51 -33.73 6.85 -3.15
N ILE A 52 -33.94 5.71 -2.49
CA ILE A 52 -33.46 4.40 -2.94
C ILE A 52 -33.96 4.11 -4.35
N LEU A 53 -35.26 4.26 -4.61
CA LEU A 53 -35.83 3.97 -5.94
C LEU A 53 -35.24 4.85 -7.05
N LYS A 54 -34.76 6.06 -6.74
CA LYS A 54 -34.10 6.95 -7.70
C LYS A 54 -32.65 6.57 -7.97
N ARG A 55 -31.96 5.96 -7.00
CA ARG A 55 -30.52 5.65 -7.07
C ARG A 55 -30.21 4.18 -7.31
N SER A 56 -31.19 3.30 -7.17
CA SER A 56 -31.02 1.86 -7.32
C SER A 56 -31.08 1.39 -8.76
N GLU A 57 -30.29 0.37 -9.09
CA GLU A 57 -30.51 -0.46 -10.26
C GLU A 57 -31.55 -1.53 -9.95
N ASN A 58 -32.55 -1.72 -10.83
CA ASN A 58 -33.51 -2.80 -10.69
C ASN A 58 -33.06 -4.01 -11.53
N LYS A 59 -32.83 -5.14 -10.87
CA LYS A 59 -32.53 -6.43 -11.51
C LYS A 59 -33.50 -7.48 -10.99
N HIS A 60 -34.39 -7.94 -11.86
CA HIS A 60 -35.37 -8.99 -11.54
C HIS A 60 -36.23 -8.69 -10.29
N GLY A 61 -36.62 -7.43 -10.09
CA GLY A 61 -37.42 -7.02 -8.93
C GLY A 61 -36.60 -6.75 -7.65
N GLN A 62 -35.28 -6.93 -7.70
CA GLN A 62 -34.36 -6.54 -6.64
C GLN A 62 -33.81 -5.14 -6.92
N TYR A 63 -33.71 -4.33 -5.86
CA TYR A 63 -33.20 -2.96 -5.93
C TYR A 63 -31.81 -2.93 -5.33
N ILE A 64 -30.79 -2.69 -6.17
CA ILE A 64 -29.38 -2.70 -5.78
C ILE A 64 -28.88 -1.26 -5.72
N PHE A 65 -28.33 -0.84 -4.59
CA PHE A 65 -27.86 0.54 -4.38
C PHE A 65 -26.70 0.61 -3.37
N ASP A 66 -26.01 1.75 -3.38
CA ASP A 66 -24.93 2.08 -2.44
C ASP A 66 -25.48 2.86 -1.23
N ILE A 67 -25.25 2.34 -0.01
CA ILE A 67 -25.72 2.95 1.24
C ILE A 67 -25.15 4.37 1.42
N PRO A 68 -23.82 4.61 1.35
CA PRO A 68 -23.28 5.96 1.47
C PRO A 68 -23.89 6.97 0.49
N THR A 69 -24.11 6.56 -0.76
CA THR A 69 -24.70 7.43 -1.79
C THR A 69 -26.12 7.86 -1.42
N VAL A 70 -26.97 6.91 -1.02
CA VAL A 70 -28.34 7.22 -0.58
C VAL A 70 -28.35 8.04 0.71
N ALA A 71 -27.48 7.71 1.67
CA ALA A 71 -27.36 8.44 2.93
C ALA A 71 -26.96 9.91 2.69
N ASN A 72 -26.00 10.15 1.79
CA ASN A 72 -25.56 11.49 1.40
C ASN A 72 -26.69 12.30 0.74
N ASP A 73 -27.43 11.70 -0.19
CA ASP A 73 -28.57 12.34 -0.85
C ASP A 73 -29.71 12.70 0.13
N MET A 74 -29.86 11.91 1.18
CA MET A 74 -30.81 12.15 2.27
C MET A 74 -30.30 13.15 3.31
N GLY A 75 -28.99 13.45 3.34
CA GLY A 75 -28.37 14.22 4.41
C GLY A 75 -28.35 13.50 5.77
N VAL A 76 -28.33 12.16 5.77
CA VAL A 76 -28.25 11.33 6.98
C VAL A 76 -26.98 10.48 6.99
N THR A 77 -26.66 9.87 8.12
CA THR A 77 -25.56 8.91 8.23
C THR A 77 -25.94 7.54 7.67
N ALA A 78 -24.95 6.77 7.24
CA ALA A 78 -25.15 5.39 6.81
C ALA A 78 -25.80 4.51 7.90
N VAL A 79 -25.50 4.80 9.17
CA VAL A 79 -26.08 4.11 10.33
C VAL A 79 -27.58 4.42 10.45
N GLU A 80 -27.97 5.69 10.34
CA GLU A 80 -29.38 6.09 10.39
C GLU A 80 -30.19 5.48 9.24
N LEU A 81 -29.65 5.47 8.02
CA LEU A 81 -30.29 4.80 6.88
C LEU A 81 -30.43 3.30 7.13
N THR A 82 -29.40 2.64 7.64
CA THR A 82 -29.43 1.20 7.94
C THR A 82 -30.46 0.88 9.03
N ASN A 83 -30.60 1.73 10.05
CA ASN A 83 -31.62 1.58 11.09
C ASN A 83 -33.03 1.70 10.50
N GLN A 84 -33.28 2.66 9.60
CA GLN A 84 -34.58 2.76 8.91
C GLN A 84 -34.89 1.51 8.08
N LEU A 85 -33.91 0.95 7.38
CA LEU A 85 -34.08 -0.31 6.64
C LEU A 85 -34.36 -1.49 7.58
N TYR A 86 -33.70 -1.52 8.74
CA TYR A 86 -33.94 -2.53 9.76
C TYR A 86 -35.37 -2.46 10.31
N ASP A 87 -35.89 -1.28 10.60
CA ASP A 87 -37.26 -1.10 11.07
C ASP A 87 -38.29 -1.55 10.03
N LEU A 88 -38.06 -1.25 8.75
CA LEU A 88 -38.91 -1.74 7.65
C LEU A 88 -38.84 -3.26 7.50
N LYS A 89 -37.67 -3.85 7.75
CA LYS A 89 -37.51 -5.31 7.76
C LYS A 89 -38.29 -5.95 8.93
N LEU A 90 -38.26 -5.35 10.12
CA LEU A 90 -39.05 -5.80 11.27
C LEU A 90 -40.57 -5.71 10.99
N MET A 91 -40.99 -4.65 10.29
CA MET A 91 -42.36 -4.49 9.82
C MET A 91 -42.75 -5.49 8.72
N GLY A 92 -41.79 -6.25 8.19
CA GLY A 92 -41.97 -7.21 7.09
C GLY A 92 -42.28 -6.55 5.74
N GLU A 93 -42.00 -5.25 5.60
CA GLU A 93 -42.18 -4.53 4.33
C GLU A 93 -41.10 -4.92 3.32
N ILE A 94 -39.88 -5.15 3.81
CA ILE A 94 -38.71 -5.44 2.98
C ILE A 94 -37.86 -6.58 3.54
N THR A 95 -37.03 -7.15 2.67
CA THR A 95 -35.81 -7.87 3.07
C THR A 95 -34.62 -7.27 2.35
N TYR A 96 -33.44 -7.35 2.94
CA TYR A 96 -32.23 -6.86 2.30
C TYR A 96 -31.00 -7.69 2.68
N GLU A 97 -30.03 -7.69 1.76
CA GLU A 97 -28.69 -8.25 1.93
C GLU A 97 -27.64 -7.14 1.72
N MET A 98 -26.58 -7.20 2.51
CA MET A 98 -25.48 -6.23 2.47
C MET A 98 -24.18 -6.93 2.05
N LYS A 99 -23.46 -6.38 1.08
CA LYS A 99 -22.19 -6.91 0.55
C LYS A 99 -21.18 -5.77 0.33
N ASP A 100 -19.99 -6.15 -0.12
CA ASP A 100 -18.88 -5.24 -0.45
C ASP A 100 -18.41 -4.40 0.74
N LEU A 101 -17.52 -4.97 1.56
CA LEU A 101 -16.93 -4.27 2.70
C LEU A 101 -16.03 -3.13 2.21
N ALA A 102 -16.30 -1.90 2.65
CA ALA A 102 -15.53 -0.72 2.27
C ALA A 102 -15.17 0.16 3.47
N TYR A 103 -14.13 0.99 3.29
CA TYR A 103 -13.81 2.08 4.23
C TYR A 103 -14.70 3.27 3.91
N CYS A 104 -15.49 3.70 4.89
CA CYS A 104 -16.29 4.92 4.79
C CYS A 104 -15.57 6.06 5.49
N TYR A 105 -15.66 7.26 4.92
CA TYR A 105 -15.11 8.46 5.51
C TYR A 105 -15.92 9.67 5.08
N ARG A 106 -15.83 10.73 5.87
CA ARG A 106 -16.36 12.05 5.53
C ARG A 106 -15.19 12.98 5.20
N ILE A 107 -15.29 13.70 4.10
CA ILE A 107 -14.33 14.75 3.76
C ILE A 107 -14.61 15.95 4.67
N ILE A 108 -13.59 16.38 5.41
CA ILE A 108 -13.64 17.52 6.32
C ILE A 108 -13.03 18.74 5.64
N GLU A 109 -11.90 18.57 4.98
CA GLU A 109 -11.19 19.61 4.26
C GLU A 109 -10.77 19.10 2.89
N VAL A 110 -11.01 19.90 1.85
CA VAL A 110 -10.56 19.61 0.49
C VAL A 110 -9.18 20.23 0.29
N PRO A 111 -8.13 19.46 -0.01
CA PRO A 111 -6.79 20.01 -0.22
C PRO A 111 -6.79 21.01 -1.37
N THR A 112 -6.14 22.16 -1.19
CA THR A 112 -5.95 23.16 -2.25
C THR A 112 -5.04 22.65 -3.37
N ASP A 113 -4.07 21.79 -3.04
CA ASP A 113 -3.16 21.15 -3.99
C ASP A 113 -3.04 19.64 -3.71
N LEU A 114 -3.73 18.85 -4.53
CA LEU A 114 -3.67 17.38 -4.47
C LEU A 114 -2.29 16.81 -4.83
N LEU A 115 -1.51 17.51 -5.68
CA LEU A 115 -0.19 17.06 -6.07
C LEU A 115 0.79 17.19 -4.90
N SER A 116 0.79 18.33 -4.20
CA SER A 116 1.60 18.51 -2.99
C SER A 116 1.26 17.46 -1.93
N LEU A 117 -0.02 17.25 -1.64
CA LEU A 117 -0.45 16.23 -0.68
C LEU A 117 0.02 14.81 -1.08
N SER A 118 -0.05 14.49 -2.38
CA SER A 118 0.43 13.21 -2.89
C SER A 118 1.95 13.05 -2.74
N ALA A 119 2.71 14.12 -2.98
CA ALA A 119 4.16 14.13 -2.83
C ALA A 119 4.56 13.97 -1.36
N ASP A 120 3.86 14.63 -0.45
CA ASP A 120 4.10 14.54 0.99
C ASP A 120 3.77 13.15 1.53
N ASN A 121 2.66 12.55 1.11
CA ASN A 121 2.35 11.16 1.45
C ASN A 121 3.39 10.17 0.89
N THR A 122 3.88 10.42 -0.32
CA THR A 122 4.95 9.59 -0.93
C THR A 122 6.26 9.72 -0.17
N ARG A 123 6.62 10.94 0.25
CA ARG A 123 7.80 11.19 1.08
C ARG A 123 7.70 10.43 2.41
N TRP A 124 6.57 10.57 3.09
CA TRP A 124 6.33 9.86 4.36
C TRP A 124 6.37 8.33 4.20
N LEU A 125 5.73 7.78 3.17
CA LEU A 125 5.79 6.34 2.90
C LEU A 125 7.25 5.88 2.66
N SER A 126 8.06 6.71 2.02
CA SER A 126 9.49 6.45 1.83
C SER A 126 10.26 6.47 3.15
N GLU A 127 9.93 7.39 4.07
CA GLU A 127 10.51 7.40 5.42
C GLU A 127 10.13 6.16 6.22
N VAL A 128 8.87 5.71 6.13
CA VAL A 128 8.42 4.47 6.75
C VAL A 128 9.19 3.27 6.18
N GLU A 129 9.32 3.18 4.85
CA GLU A 129 10.12 2.14 4.18
C GLU A 129 11.57 2.16 4.67
N ASN A 130 12.23 3.31 4.63
CA ASN A 130 13.61 3.48 5.09
C ASN A 130 13.78 3.07 6.55
N CYS A 131 12.84 3.41 7.43
CA CYS A 131 12.85 3.01 8.83
C CYS A 131 12.77 1.48 8.98
N LYS A 132 11.95 0.81 8.17
CA LYS A 132 11.85 -0.67 8.18
C LYS A 132 13.14 -1.32 7.69
N VAL A 133 13.74 -0.80 6.61
CA VAL A 133 15.02 -1.29 6.08
C VAL A 133 16.12 -1.12 7.13
N ARG A 134 16.26 0.07 7.74
CA ARG A 134 17.26 0.32 8.80
C ARG A 134 17.12 -0.64 9.99
N LYS A 135 15.89 -0.99 10.39
CA LYS A 135 15.66 -1.97 11.45
C LYS A 135 16.15 -3.37 11.07
N MET A 136 15.93 -3.79 9.83
CA MET A 136 16.47 -5.05 9.31
C MET A 136 18.00 -5.01 9.23
N ASP A 137 18.58 -3.91 8.76
CA ASP A 137 20.03 -3.73 8.70
C ASP A 137 20.65 -3.79 10.10
N ALA A 138 20.02 -3.15 11.10
CA ALA A 138 20.48 -3.21 12.48
C ALA A 138 20.51 -4.66 13.00
N MET A 139 19.46 -5.45 12.73
CA MET A 139 19.41 -6.86 13.11
C MET A 139 20.48 -7.69 12.37
N PHE A 140 20.59 -7.52 11.06
CA PHE A 140 21.60 -8.21 10.25
C PHE A 140 23.00 -7.89 10.73
N ASN A 141 23.30 -6.62 10.99
CA ASN A 141 24.60 -6.16 11.44
C ASN A 141 24.97 -6.73 12.81
N ALA A 142 24.01 -6.81 13.75
CA ALA A 142 24.25 -7.43 15.04
C ALA A 142 24.62 -8.92 14.88
N ALA A 143 23.88 -9.67 14.05
CA ALA A 143 24.15 -11.08 13.79
C ALA A 143 25.47 -11.29 13.03
N TYR A 144 25.73 -10.49 12.00
CA TYR A 144 26.96 -10.55 11.21
C TYR A 144 28.18 -10.25 12.07
N PHE A 145 28.10 -9.22 12.92
CA PHE A 145 29.15 -8.87 13.87
C PHE A 145 29.46 -10.02 14.82
N ALA A 146 28.42 -10.60 15.43
CA ALA A 146 28.57 -11.72 16.36
C ALA A 146 29.31 -12.92 15.72
N LEU A 147 28.97 -13.25 14.47
CA LEU A 147 29.53 -14.43 13.78
C LEU A 147 30.91 -14.19 13.15
N ASN A 148 31.17 -12.99 12.61
CA ASN A 148 32.30 -12.77 11.71
C ASN A 148 33.36 -11.81 12.26
N LEU A 149 33.02 -10.97 13.25
CA LEU A 149 33.87 -9.85 13.70
C LEU A 149 34.07 -9.82 15.21
N CYS A 150 33.37 -10.66 15.95
CA CYS A 150 33.54 -10.74 17.38
C CYS A 150 34.87 -11.43 17.70
N ASP A 151 35.84 -10.67 18.20
CA ASP A 151 37.17 -11.19 18.59
C ASP A 151 37.15 -12.05 19.87
N ASN A 152 35.97 -12.53 20.29
CA ASN A 152 35.75 -13.26 21.56
C ASN A 152 36.29 -12.54 22.80
N MET A 153 36.40 -11.21 22.75
CA MET A 153 36.75 -10.39 23.90
C MET A 153 35.49 -9.93 24.66
N GLN A 154 35.65 -9.52 25.93
CA GLN A 154 34.59 -8.97 26.78
C GLN A 154 33.44 -9.97 27.08
N GLY A 155 33.81 -11.18 27.51
CA GLY A 155 32.86 -12.20 28.01
C GLY A 155 32.25 -13.10 26.93
N CYS A 156 32.59 -12.90 25.66
CA CYS A 156 32.27 -13.85 24.59
C CYS A 156 33.30 -15.00 24.59
N GLY A 157 32.88 -16.23 24.27
CA GLY A 157 33.79 -17.37 24.23
C GLY A 157 33.27 -18.53 23.39
N GLY A 158 34.11 -19.08 22.52
CA GLY A 158 33.74 -20.16 21.61
C GLY A 158 32.57 -19.75 20.70
N ALA A 159 31.51 -20.57 20.65
CA ALA A 159 30.27 -20.27 19.92
C ALA A 159 29.27 -19.40 20.72
N ASN A 160 29.60 -18.98 21.94
CA ASN A 160 28.71 -18.18 22.78
C ASN A 160 28.88 -16.68 22.53
N HIS A 161 28.05 -16.16 21.63
CA HIS A 161 28.01 -14.74 21.26
C HIS A 161 26.86 -13.96 21.93
N THR A 162 26.18 -14.55 22.92
CA THR A 162 25.07 -13.89 23.63
C THR A 162 25.47 -12.53 24.23
N PRO A 163 26.64 -12.39 24.90
CA PRO A 163 27.01 -11.13 25.53
C PRO A 163 27.26 -9.98 24.53
N CYS A 164 27.87 -10.25 23.37
CA CYS A 164 28.08 -9.20 22.36
C CYS A 164 26.78 -8.81 21.65
N LEU A 165 25.87 -9.75 21.40
CA LEU A 165 24.54 -9.45 20.88
C LEU A 165 23.73 -8.58 21.85
N GLN A 166 23.71 -8.93 23.14
CA GLN A 166 23.04 -8.13 24.16
C GLN A 166 23.55 -6.70 24.20
N ARG A 167 24.87 -6.49 24.10
CA ARG A 167 25.44 -5.15 24.00
C ARG A 167 24.99 -4.41 22.74
N LYS A 168 25.02 -5.04 21.57
CA LYS A 168 24.51 -4.41 20.33
C LYS A 168 23.04 -4.01 20.42
N ILE A 169 22.23 -4.83 21.12
CA ILE A 169 20.82 -4.51 21.40
C ILE A 169 20.72 -3.27 22.32
N LEU A 170 21.53 -3.21 23.39
CA LEU A 170 21.57 -2.06 24.30
C LEU A 170 22.03 -0.78 23.58
N ASP A 171 23.05 -0.87 22.72
CA ASP A 171 23.54 0.25 21.90
C ASP A 171 22.42 0.78 20.99
N TYR A 172 21.66 -0.11 20.35
CA TYR A 172 20.52 0.27 19.50
C TYR A 172 19.43 1.02 20.28
N PHE A 173 19.05 0.53 21.47
CA PHE A 173 18.02 1.17 22.29
C PHE A 173 18.49 2.43 23.03
N SER A 174 19.81 2.61 23.19
CA SER A 174 20.39 3.84 23.74
C SER A 174 20.60 4.94 22.68
N GLY A 175 20.30 4.66 21.41
CA GLY A 175 20.43 5.64 20.32
C GLY A 175 21.86 5.83 19.83
N VAL A 176 22.77 4.90 20.12
CA VAL A 176 24.14 4.94 19.58
C VAL A 176 24.08 4.52 18.11
N ASP A 177 24.19 5.50 17.22
CA ASP A 177 24.18 5.29 15.76
C ASP A 177 25.38 4.41 15.33
N ASN A 178 25.14 3.11 15.15
CA ASN A 178 26.08 2.17 14.54
C ASN A 178 26.01 2.28 13.00
N ALA A 179 26.15 3.49 12.46
CA ALA A 179 26.03 3.79 11.03
C ALA A 179 27.17 3.19 10.17
N ASP A 180 28.24 2.68 10.78
CA ASP A 180 29.48 2.35 10.08
C ASP A 180 29.43 1.08 9.21
N PHE A 181 28.46 0.18 9.40
CA PHE A 181 28.36 -1.02 8.55
C PHE A 181 27.57 -0.83 7.24
N CYS A 182 26.69 0.17 7.18
CA CYS A 182 25.89 0.46 5.98
C CYS A 182 26.77 0.94 4.79
N LYS A 183 28.04 1.30 5.06
CA LYS A 183 29.03 1.75 4.07
C LYS A 183 29.54 0.65 3.12
N LYS A 184 29.16 -0.63 3.29
CA LYS A 184 29.62 -1.73 2.41
C LYS A 184 28.75 -1.94 1.17
N ILE A 185 27.56 -1.34 1.11
CA ILE A 185 26.74 -1.33 -0.11
C ILE A 185 27.27 -0.19 -1.00
N GLY A 186 27.75 -0.53 -2.18
CA GLY A 186 28.25 0.44 -3.14
C GLY A 186 27.15 1.43 -3.52
N GLN A 187 27.46 2.72 -3.44
CA GLN A 187 26.51 3.79 -3.77
C GLN A 187 26.45 4.06 -5.29
N SER A 188 27.38 3.51 -6.06
CA SER A 188 27.41 3.69 -7.51
C SER A 188 28.25 2.62 -8.20
N SER A 189 27.93 2.35 -9.46
CA SER A 189 28.81 1.62 -10.38
C SER A 189 28.86 2.38 -11.71
N PRO A 190 30.05 2.60 -12.29
CA PRO A 190 30.18 3.32 -13.56
C PRO A 190 29.51 2.56 -14.72
N PHE A 191 29.32 1.24 -14.60
CA PHE A 191 28.73 0.40 -15.63
C PHE A 191 27.21 0.26 -15.50
N LEU A 192 26.62 0.66 -14.38
CA LEU A 192 25.21 0.44 -14.06
C LEU A 192 24.28 0.96 -15.17
N ARG A 193 24.46 2.21 -15.60
CA ARG A 193 23.61 2.81 -16.63
C ARG A 193 23.78 2.14 -18.00
N ALA A 194 25.01 1.80 -18.38
CA ALA A 194 25.29 1.12 -19.64
C ALA A 194 24.63 -0.27 -19.67
N ASP A 195 24.78 -1.03 -18.58
CA ASP A 195 24.17 -2.36 -18.45
C ASP A 195 22.64 -2.30 -18.42
N LEU A 196 22.05 -1.32 -17.71
CA LEU A 196 20.61 -1.08 -17.72
C LEU A 196 20.09 -0.81 -19.13
N LYS A 197 20.80 0.03 -19.90
CA LYS A 197 20.45 0.34 -21.29
C LYS A 197 20.50 -0.91 -22.18
N VAL A 198 21.57 -1.70 -22.10
CA VAL A 198 21.71 -2.95 -22.88
C VAL A 198 20.61 -3.94 -22.48
N PHE A 199 20.32 -4.08 -21.19
CA PHE A 199 19.24 -4.94 -20.69
C PHE A 199 17.88 -4.54 -21.25
N LEU A 200 17.53 -3.25 -21.18
CA LEU A 200 16.26 -2.74 -21.71
C LEU A 200 16.14 -2.94 -23.21
N GLN A 201 17.21 -2.67 -23.97
CA GLN A 201 17.25 -2.90 -25.42
C GLN A 201 17.07 -4.38 -25.79
N SER A 202 17.74 -5.27 -25.06
CA SER A 202 17.67 -6.72 -25.29
C SER A 202 16.30 -7.32 -24.92
N ASN A 203 15.49 -6.57 -24.16
CA ASN A 203 14.19 -7.00 -23.67
C ASN A 203 13.08 -5.99 -24.02
N SER A 204 13.18 -5.32 -25.16
CA SER A 204 12.23 -4.29 -25.61
C SER A 204 10.78 -4.78 -25.74
N HIS A 205 10.59 -6.08 -25.94
CA HIS A 205 9.28 -6.74 -25.97
C HIS A 205 8.59 -6.80 -24.60
N ALA A 206 9.33 -6.65 -23.51
CA ALA A 206 8.81 -6.69 -22.16
C ALA A 206 8.60 -5.27 -21.61
N ARG A 207 7.41 -5.00 -21.06
CA ARG A 207 7.15 -3.74 -20.36
C ARG A 207 7.70 -3.84 -18.96
N PHE A 208 8.64 -2.97 -18.58
CA PHE A 208 9.19 -2.94 -17.22
C PHE A 208 8.75 -1.71 -16.44
N THR A 209 8.64 -1.89 -15.13
CA THR A 209 8.69 -0.78 -14.17
C THR A 209 10.12 -0.61 -13.65
N PRO A 210 10.52 0.58 -13.15
CA PRO A 210 11.86 0.76 -12.58
C PRO A 210 12.19 -0.27 -11.48
N ARG A 211 11.21 -0.55 -10.62
CA ARG A 211 11.32 -1.57 -9.56
C ARG A 211 11.51 -2.98 -10.12
N ALA A 212 10.85 -3.33 -11.23
CA ALA A 212 11.04 -4.63 -11.86
C ALA A 212 12.46 -4.81 -12.41
N VAL A 213 13.01 -3.78 -13.05
CA VAL A 213 14.41 -3.79 -13.52
C VAL A 213 15.37 -3.93 -12.34
N ALA A 214 15.20 -3.13 -11.28
CA ALA A 214 16.03 -3.23 -10.09
C ALA A 214 15.98 -4.63 -9.45
N ARG A 215 14.81 -5.26 -9.40
CA ARG A 215 14.66 -6.65 -8.94
C ARG A 215 15.47 -7.64 -9.78
N VAL A 216 15.44 -7.53 -11.10
CA VAL A 216 16.25 -8.38 -11.98
C VAL A 216 17.74 -8.17 -11.69
N MET A 217 18.19 -6.92 -11.64
CA MET A 217 19.59 -6.57 -11.36
C MET A 217 20.08 -7.07 -9.98
N HIS A 218 19.17 -7.18 -9.01
CA HIS A 218 19.42 -7.77 -7.68
C HIS A 218 19.15 -9.27 -7.58
N GLY A 219 18.66 -9.91 -8.65
CA GLY A 219 18.38 -11.34 -8.65
C GLY A 219 17.14 -11.75 -7.85
N ILE A 220 16.17 -10.86 -7.72
CA ILE A 220 14.95 -11.05 -6.93
C ILE A 220 13.76 -11.34 -7.87
N ALA A 221 13.23 -12.56 -7.83
CA ALA A 221 12.06 -12.93 -8.62
C ALA A 221 10.78 -12.18 -8.21
N SER A 222 9.88 -11.97 -9.16
CA SER A 222 8.54 -11.44 -8.91
C SER A 222 7.50 -12.22 -9.72
N PRO A 223 6.18 -12.11 -9.42
CA PRO A 223 5.17 -12.85 -10.16
C PRO A 223 5.19 -12.60 -11.67
N ALA A 224 5.43 -11.36 -12.10
CA ALA A 224 5.53 -10.99 -13.51
C ALA A 224 6.90 -11.34 -14.14
N TYR A 225 7.96 -11.45 -13.32
CA TYR A 225 9.32 -11.76 -13.76
C TYR A 225 9.90 -12.89 -12.89
N PRO A 226 9.46 -14.15 -13.10
CA PRO A 226 9.87 -15.28 -12.28
C PRO A 226 11.32 -15.69 -12.56
N SER A 227 12.02 -16.24 -11.56
CA SER A 227 13.41 -16.68 -11.70
C SER A 227 13.57 -17.76 -12.77
N THR A 228 12.60 -18.65 -12.96
CA THR A 228 12.63 -19.71 -13.98
C THR A 228 12.86 -19.17 -15.40
N ALA A 229 12.36 -17.97 -15.69
CA ALA A 229 12.54 -17.30 -16.97
C ALA A 229 13.72 -16.31 -16.95
N TRP A 230 13.84 -15.49 -15.89
CA TRP A 230 14.72 -14.31 -15.88
C TRP A 230 16.11 -14.54 -15.27
N SER A 231 16.30 -15.62 -14.51
CA SER A 231 17.61 -15.92 -13.88
C SER A 231 18.70 -16.31 -14.87
N LYS A 232 18.32 -16.66 -16.10
CA LYS A 232 19.27 -17.03 -17.16
C LYS A 232 19.97 -15.81 -17.78
N THR A 233 19.46 -14.61 -17.52
CA THR A 233 20.09 -13.38 -18.03
C THR A 233 21.37 -13.09 -17.25
N HIS A 234 22.43 -12.65 -17.93
CA HIS A 234 23.69 -12.26 -17.28
C HIS A 234 23.54 -11.04 -16.34
N PHE A 235 22.45 -10.29 -16.48
CA PHE A 235 22.11 -9.16 -15.61
C PHE A 235 21.51 -9.60 -14.27
N TRP A 236 21.04 -10.85 -14.16
CA TRP A 236 20.41 -11.35 -12.96
C TRP A 236 21.37 -11.37 -11.76
N GLY A 237 21.08 -10.57 -10.74
CA GLY A 237 21.90 -10.51 -9.52
C GLY A 237 23.26 -9.82 -9.69
N ARG A 238 23.51 -9.16 -10.82
CA ARG A 238 24.78 -8.49 -11.12
C ARG A 238 25.09 -7.31 -10.20
N TYR A 239 24.06 -6.67 -9.64
CA TYR A 239 24.16 -5.45 -8.84
C TYR A 239 23.68 -5.66 -7.39
N THR A 240 23.76 -6.88 -6.85
CA THR A 240 23.37 -7.20 -5.46
C THR A 240 24.12 -6.42 -4.38
N HIS A 241 25.30 -5.89 -4.72
CA HIS A 241 26.16 -5.10 -3.85
C HIS A 241 25.92 -3.59 -3.96
N ILE A 242 25.12 -3.13 -4.90
CA ILE A 242 24.72 -1.72 -5.04
C ILE A 242 23.39 -1.52 -4.31
N ASP A 243 23.15 -0.31 -3.80
CA ASP A 243 21.90 -0.01 -3.14
C ASP A 243 20.70 -0.16 -4.10
N PHE A 244 19.65 -0.86 -3.65
CA PHE A 244 18.49 -1.16 -4.48
C PHE A 244 17.80 0.11 -4.99
N LYS A 245 17.76 1.17 -4.17
CA LYS A 245 17.16 2.45 -4.55
C LYS A 245 17.99 3.14 -5.63
N GLU A 246 19.32 3.09 -5.53
CA GLU A 246 20.22 3.63 -6.55
C GLU A 246 20.03 2.92 -7.91
N VAL A 247 19.94 1.59 -7.90
CA VAL A 247 19.64 0.81 -9.11
C VAL A 247 18.25 1.17 -9.67
N MET A 248 17.25 1.34 -8.81
CA MET A 248 15.89 1.69 -9.20
C MET A 248 15.78 3.10 -9.80
N GLU A 249 16.43 4.11 -9.21
CA GLU A 249 16.45 5.47 -9.75
C GLU A 249 17.24 5.53 -11.07
N ALA A 250 18.37 4.83 -11.17
CA ALA A 250 19.07 4.70 -12.45
C ALA A 250 18.19 4.06 -13.53
N ALA A 251 17.47 2.97 -13.18
CA ALA A 251 16.55 2.31 -14.11
C ALA A 251 15.38 3.22 -14.53
N LYS A 252 14.87 4.04 -13.63
CA LYS A 252 13.80 5.01 -13.90
C LYS A 252 14.24 6.06 -14.92
N GLU A 253 15.44 6.61 -14.76
CA GLU A 253 15.99 7.57 -15.72
C GLU A 253 16.23 6.93 -17.10
N GLU A 254 16.77 5.71 -17.14
CA GLU A 254 16.96 4.99 -18.42
C GLU A 254 15.63 4.63 -19.11
N LEU A 255 14.60 4.25 -18.36
CA LEU A 255 13.27 3.96 -18.91
C LEU A 255 12.63 5.21 -19.53
N LYS A 256 12.78 6.40 -18.93
CA LYS A 256 12.32 7.66 -19.53
C LYS A 256 12.99 7.91 -20.89
N ASN A 257 14.30 7.68 -20.95
CA ASN A 257 15.09 7.84 -22.18
C ASN A 257 14.72 6.82 -23.26
N PHE A 258 14.24 5.63 -22.87
CA PHE A 258 13.81 4.58 -23.79
C PHE A 258 12.44 4.90 -24.41
N VAL A 259 11.46 5.29 -23.58
CA VAL A 259 10.09 5.62 -24.04
C VAL A 259 10.09 6.84 -24.98
N GLY A 260 10.95 7.83 -24.73
CA GLY A 260 11.11 9.00 -25.60
C GLY A 260 11.73 8.70 -26.97
N LYS A 261 12.31 7.50 -27.19
CA LYS A 261 12.86 7.07 -28.48
C LYS A 261 11.90 6.24 -29.32
N ASP A 262 10.96 5.53 -28.69
CA ASP A 262 9.91 4.77 -29.39
C ASP A 262 8.76 5.69 -29.90
N THR A 263 8.81 6.98 -29.62
CA THR A 263 7.84 8.01 -30.05
C THR A 263 8.37 8.97 -31.13
N LEU A 264 9.53 8.68 -31.71
CA LEU A 264 10.11 9.32 -32.89
C LEU A 264 10.22 8.32 -34.04
#